data_AF-A0A5D0TPR3-F1
#
_entry.id   AF-A0A5D0TPR3-F1
#
_cell.length_a   1.000
_cell.length_b   1.000
_cell.length_c   1.000
_cell.angle_alpha   90.00
_cell.angle_beta   90.00
_cell.angle_gamma   90.00
#
_symmetry.space_group_name_H-M   'P 1'
#
loop_
_entity.id
_entity.type
_entity.pdbx_description
1 polymer ?
#
loop_
_entity_poly.entity_id
_entity_poly.type
_entity_poly.pdbx_seq_one_letter_code
_entity_poly.pdbx_strand_id
1 'polypeptide(L)'
;MDENRLLRLGVQMAELEALYARVLEAADPHSEQHRLAALAEAATRFSETARTAAHHEQMPSRHPAARRPVRRTRLERRISHTRRTTEWIITRATQSPR
;
A
#
# COMPACT_ATOMS: atom_id res chain seq x y z
N MET A 1 17.01 1.27 11.64
CA MET A 1 15.60 1.53 11.33
C MET A 1 15.15 2.69 12.21
N ASP A 2 14.83 3.84 11.62
CA ASP A 2 14.31 4.97 12.39
C ASP A 2 12.90 4.64 12.87
N GLU A 3 12.71 4.45 14.16
CA GLU A 3 11.42 4.11 14.78
C GLU A 3 10.32 5.12 14.39
N ASN A 4 10.68 6.41 14.28
CA ASN A 4 9.82 7.47 13.78
C ASN A 4 9.31 7.25 12.34
N ARG A 5 10.08 6.60 11.46
CA ARG A 5 9.63 6.28 10.09
C ARG A 5 8.64 5.12 10.08
N LEU A 6 8.88 4.09 10.89
CA LEU A 6 7.94 2.98 11.03
C LEU A 6 6.62 3.43 11.65
N LEU A 7 6.66 4.30 12.66
CA LEU A 7 5.47 4.92 13.24
C LEU A 7 4.71 5.75 12.20
N ARG A 8 5.42 6.57 11.41
CA ARG A 8 4.79 7.35 10.32
C ARG A 8 4.11 6.47 9.28
N LEU A 9 4.74 5.35 8.89
CA LEU A 9 4.13 4.37 7.98
C LEU A 9 2.88 3.73 8.60
N GLY A 10 2.90 3.43 9.90
CA GLY A 10 1.74 2.94 10.63
C GLY A 10 0.56 3.92 10.61
N VAL A 11 0.82 5.21 10.87
CA VAL A 11 -0.20 6.27 10.81
C VAL A 11 -0.79 6.40 9.41
N GLN A 12 0.07 6.44 8.38
CA GLN A 12 -0.39 6.55 7.00
C GLN A 12 -1.19 5.32 6.56
N MET A 13 -0.85 4.12 7.05
CA MET A 13 -1.64 2.91 6.79
C MET A 13 -3.04 3.03 7.41
N ALA A 14 -3.14 3.52 8.66
CA ALA A 14 -4.44 3.74 9.30
C ALA A 14 -5.27 4.82 8.58
N GLU A 15 -4.63 5.87 8.06
CA GLU A 15 -5.27 6.89 7.21
C GLU A 15 -5.86 6.27 5.93
N LEU A 16 -5.13 5.36 5.27
CA LEU A 16 -5.63 4.62 4.10
C LEU A 16 -6.83 3.75 4.43
N GLU A 17 -6.78 3.01 5.55
CA GLU A 17 -7.90 2.16 5.99
C GLU A 17 -9.16 3.01 6.28
N ALA A 18 -9.00 4.18 6.92
CA ALA A 18 -10.09 5.10 7.18
C ALA A 18 -10.69 5.70 5.90
N LEU A 19 -9.84 6.10 4.94
CA LEU A 19 -10.31 6.60 3.63
C LEU A 19 -11.01 5.52 2.82
N TYR A 20 -10.54 4.28 2.88
CA TYR A 20 -11.19 3.14 2.24
C TYR A 20 -12.59 2.89 2.81
N ALA A 21 -12.73 2.90 4.15
CA ALA A 21 -14.04 2.79 4.79
C ALA A 21 -15.00 3.90 4.34
N ARG A 22 -14.52 5.15 4.24
CA ARG A 22 -15.32 6.27 3.75
C ARG A 22 -15.77 6.11 2.31
N VAL A 23 -14.94 5.55 1.42
CA VAL A 23 -15.36 5.24 0.04
C VAL A 23 -16.53 4.26 0.06
N LEU A 24 -16.46 3.20 0.88
CA LEU A 24 -17.53 2.21 1.01
C LEU A 24 -18.84 2.79 1.57
N GLU A 25 -18.75 3.86 2.36
CA GLU A 25 -19.90 4.58 2.93
C GLU A 25 -20.44 5.71 2.02
N ALA A 26 -20.00 5.80 0.76
CA ALA A 26 -20.49 6.82 -0.15
C ALA A 26 -21.95 6.54 -0.54
N ALA A 27 -22.83 7.53 -0.33
CA ALA A 27 -24.26 7.42 -0.64
C ALA A 27 -24.57 7.70 -2.12
N ASP A 28 -23.68 8.39 -2.83
CA ASP A 28 -23.86 8.80 -4.22
C ASP A 28 -22.56 8.70 -5.03
N PRO A 29 -22.65 8.55 -6.36
CA PRO A 29 -21.48 8.35 -7.22
C PRO A 29 -20.49 9.53 -7.22
N HIS A 30 -20.96 10.76 -7.01
CA HIS A 30 -20.09 11.93 -7.00
C HIS A 30 -19.24 11.98 -5.72
N SER A 31 -19.88 11.73 -4.57
CA SER A 31 -19.20 11.53 -3.29
C SER A 31 -18.23 10.35 -3.33
N GLU A 32 -18.60 9.24 -3.97
CA GLU A 32 -17.71 8.08 -4.15
C GLU A 32 -16.46 8.47 -4.95
N GLN A 33 -16.65 9.14 -6.10
CA GLN A 33 -15.55 9.56 -6.96
C GLN A 33 -14.60 10.55 -6.26
N HIS A 34 -15.15 11.52 -5.52
CA HIS A 34 -14.35 12.45 -4.74
C HIS A 34 -13.54 11.73 -3.64
N ARG A 35 -14.16 10.79 -2.91
CA ARG A 35 -13.48 10.00 -1.87
C ARG A 35 -12.43 9.05 -2.46
N LEU A 36 -12.67 8.47 -3.63
CA LEU A 36 -11.70 7.66 -4.36
C LEU A 36 -10.47 8.47 -4.77
N ALA A 37 -10.66 9.72 -5.23
CA ALA A 37 -9.54 10.62 -5.54
C ALA A 37 -8.67 10.88 -4.30
N ALA A 38 -9.31 11.21 -3.16
CA ALA A 38 -8.61 11.41 -1.89
C ALA A 38 -7.85 10.15 -1.43
N LEU A 39 -8.45 8.96 -1.59
CA LEU A 39 -7.80 7.67 -1.30
C LEU A 39 -6.57 7.45 -2.20
N ALA A 40 -6.66 7.75 -3.50
CA ALA A 40 -5.56 7.59 -4.44
C ALA A 40 -4.37 8.53 -4.12
N GLU A 41 -4.66 9.78 -3.75
CA GLU A 41 -3.64 10.73 -3.31
C GLU A 41 -2.93 10.25 -2.03
N ALA A 42 -3.69 9.80 -1.03
CA ALA A 42 -3.13 9.22 0.19
C ALA A 42 -2.27 7.97 -0.11
N ALA A 43 -2.73 7.10 -1.00
CA ALA A 43 -2.00 5.88 -1.38
C ALA A 43 -0.68 6.21 -2.07
N THR A 44 -0.66 7.25 -2.90
CA THR A 44 0.56 7.75 -3.55
C THR A 44 1.57 8.22 -2.51
N ARG A 45 1.17 9.10 -1.58
CA ARG A 45 2.04 9.61 -0.50
C ARG A 45 2.58 8.49 0.40
N PHE A 46 1.74 7.50 0.73
CA PHE A 46 2.17 6.32 1.48
C PHE A 46 3.21 5.51 0.70
N SER A 47 2.97 5.28 -0.59
CA SER A 47 3.88 4.50 -1.45
C SER A 47 5.25 5.15 -1.57
N GLU A 48 5.31 6.48 -1.67
CA GLU A 48 6.56 7.25 -1.68
C GLU A 48 7.30 7.12 -0.35
N THR A 49 6.58 7.27 0.77
CA THR A 49 7.16 7.14 2.12
C THR A 49 7.72 5.73 2.34
N ALA A 50 6.99 4.70 1.91
CA ALA A 50 7.42 3.30 2.00
C ALA A 50 8.63 3.02 1.10
N ARG A 51 8.65 3.59 -0.11
CA ARG A 51 9.76 3.46 -1.05
C ARG A 51 11.03 4.13 -0.51
N THR A 52 10.93 5.32 0.05
CA THR A 52 12.06 5.99 0.72
C THR A 52 12.58 5.17 1.90
N ALA A 53 11.68 4.59 2.70
CA ALA A 53 12.08 3.70 3.79
C ALA A 53 12.86 2.46 3.28
N ALA A 54 12.38 1.84 2.20
CA ALA A 54 13.01 0.65 1.60
C ALA A 54 14.36 0.96 0.91
N HIS A 55 14.51 2.10 0.23
CA HIS A 55 15.78 2.44 -0.43
C HIS A 55 16.90 2.77 0.56
N HIS A 56 16.58 3.30 1.74
CA HIS A 56 17.57 3.49 2.81
C HIS A 56 18.12 2.16 3.35
N GLU A 57 17.40 1.05 3.23
CA GLU A 57 17.90 -0.29 3.58
C GLU A 57 18.83 -0.87 2.50
N GLN A 58 18.82 -0.34 1.27
CA GLN A 58 19.62 -0.85 0.15
C GLN A 58 20.99 -0.18 0.00
N MET A 59 21.42 0.69 0.92
CA MET A 59 22.83 1.10 0.95
C MET A 59 23.71 -0.12 1.25
N PRO A 60 24.61 -0.53 0.33
CA PRO A 60 25.33 -1.78 0.46
C PRO A 60 26.45 -1.62 1.49
N SER A 61 26.19 -2.06 2.72
CA SER A 61 27.27 -2.47 3.61
C SER A 61 27.87 -3.74 3.01
N ARG A 62 29.06 -3.62 2.40
CA ARG A 62 29.84 -4.74 1.86
C ARG A 62 30.03 -5.82 2.92
N HIS A 63 29.23 -6.89 2.87
CA HIS A 63 29.62 -8.21 3.36
C HIS A 63 28.84 -9.31 2.63
N PRO A 64 29.50 -10.28 1.97
CA PRO A 64 28.82 -11.38 1.34
C PRO A 64 28.68 -12.52 2.36
N ALA A 65 27.47 -12.75 2.87
CA ALA A 65 27.19 -13.98 3.60
C ALA A 65 25.74 -14.44 3.39
N ALA A 66 25.64 -15.64 2.79
CA ALA A 66 24.55 -16.60 2.87
C ALA A 66 23.18 -16.23 2.25
N ARG A 67 22.99 -16.72 1.02
CA ARG A 67 21.67 -17.11 0.51
C ARG A 67 21.03 -18.11 1.49
N ARG A 68 20.01 -17.68 2.23
CA ARG A 68 19.06 -18.55 2.94
C ARG A 68 17.69 -18.38 2.28
N PRO A 69 16.93 -19.46 2.01
CA PRO A 69 15.60 -19.33 1.43
C PRO A 69 14.64 -18.81 2.51
N VAL A 70 14.42 -17.49 2.52
CA VAL A 70 13.56 -16.83 3.51
C VAL A 70 12.12 -17.18 3.19
N ARG A 71 11.50 -17.96 4.08
CA ARG A 71 10.05 -18.17 4.12
C ARG A 71 9.36 -16.80 4.06
N ARG A 72 8.49 -16.60 3.06
CA ARG A 72 7.81 -15.32 2.83
C ARG A 72 7.31 -14.71 4.13
N THR A 73 7.88 -13.55 4.48
CA THR A 73 7.58 -12.83 5.71
C THR A 73 6.10 -12.49 5.77
N ARG A 74 5.53 -12.28 6.96
CA ARG A 74 4.11 -11.89 7.12
C ARG A 74 3.79 -10.62 6.32
N LEU A 75 4.77 -9.73 6.16
CA LEU A 75 4.71 -8.54 5.33
C LEU A 75 4.60 -8.88 3.84
N GLU A 76 5.43 -9.79 3.31
CA GLU A 76 5.33 -10.24 1.92
C GLU A 76 3.97 -10.87 1.60
N ARG A 77 3.38 -11.60 2.56
CA ARG A 77 2.03 -12.15 2.40
C ARG A 77 0.97 -11.04 2.35
N ARG A 78 1.09 -10.01 3.19
CA ARG A 78 0.19 -8.85 3.16
C ARG A 78 0.32 -8.08 1.83
N ILE A 79 1.54 -7.79 1.39
CA ILE A 79 1.80 -7.12 0.11
C ILE A 79 1.23 -7.93 -1.05
N SER A 80 1.47 -9.25 -1.06
CA SER A 80 0.95 -10.14 -2.11
C SER A 80 -0.58 -10.18 -2.12
N HIS A 81 -1.21 -10.16 -0.94
CA HIS A 81 -2.67 -10.15 -0.83
C HIS A 81 -3.24 -8.81 -1.31
N THR A 82 -2.71 -7.68 -0.81
CA THR A 82 -3.17 -6.34 -1.22
C THR A 82 -3.03 -6.16 -2.73
N ARG A 83 -1.89 -6.57 -3.31
CA ARG A 83 -1.66 -6.52 -4.76
C ARG A 83 -2.69 -7.34 -5.55
N ARG A 84 -2.98 -8.57 -5.10
CA ARG A 84 -3.96 -9.44 -5.76
C ARG A 84 -5.38 -8.88 -5.66
N THR A 85 -5.73 -8.22 -4.56
CA THR A 85 -7.01 -7.50 -4.41
C THR A 85 -7.09 -6.32 -5.38
N THR A 86 -6.02 -5.52 -5.50
CA THR A 86 -5.96 -4.39 -6.45
C THR A 86 -6.07 -4.87 -7.90
N GLU A 87 -5.32 -5.92 -8.28
CA GLU A 87 -5.39 -6.52 -9.62
C GLU A 87 -6.79 -7.06 -9.95
N TRP A 88 -7.49 -7.64 -8.96
CA TRP A 88 -8.87 -8.09 -9.13
C TRP A 88 -9.86 -6.92 -9.34
N ILE A 89 -9.74 -5.84 -8.57
CA ILE A 89 -10.58 -4.64 -8.73
C ILE A 89 -10.38 -4.02 -10.11
N ILE A 90 -9.12 -3.85 -10.54
CA ILE A 90 -8.78 -3.29 -11.86
C ILE A 90 -9.38 -4.16 -12.96
N THR A 91 -9.19 -5.48 -12.87
CA THR A 91 -9.72 -6.45 -13.85
C THR A 91 -11.24 -6.41 -13.91
N ARG A 92 -11.92 -6.27 -12.77
CA ARG A 92 -13.38 -6.18 -12.71
C ARG A 92 -13.89 -4.85 -13.27
N ALA A 93 -13.20 -3.75 -13.01
CA ALA A 93 -13.54 -2.43 -13.53
C ALA A 93 -13.34 -2.32 -15.05
N THR A 94 -12.36 -3.03 -15.61
CA THR A 94 -12.13 -3.08 -17.06
C THR A 94 -13.04 -4.07 -17.80
N GLN A 95 -13.65 -5.02 -17.09
CA GLN A 95 -14.57 -6.02 -17.65
C GLN A 95 -16.06 -5.65 -17.58
N SER A 96 -16.44 -4.48 -17.01
CA SER A 96 -17.83 -4.01 -17.09
C SER A 96 -18.27 -3.88 -18.54
N PRO A 97 -19.21 -4.72 -19.04
CA PRO A 97 -19.79 -4.55 -20.36
C PRO A 97 -20.69 -3.31 -20.33
N ARG A 98 -20.60 -2.48 -21.36
CA ARG A 98 -21.62 -1.48 -21.67
C ARG A 98 -22.89 -2.16 -22.16
#